data_AF-M0ZG11-F1
#
_entry.id   AF-M0ZG11-F1
#
_cell.length_a   1.000
_cell.length_b   1.000
_cell.length_c   1.000
_cell.angle_alpha   90.00
_cell.angle_beta   90.00
_cell.angle_gamma   90.00
#
_symmetry.space_group_name_H-M   'P 1'
#
loop_
_entity.id
_entity.type
_entity.pdbx_description
1 polymer ?
#
loop_
_entity_poly.entity_id
_entity_poly.type
_entity_poly.pdbx_seq_one_letter_code
_entity_poly.pdbx_strand_id
1 'polypeptide(L)'
;MKIIDRCFSRRTIEEIISTLESEALDKKEEDWISSTIQLLKKASPTSLKISLRLIREGRLQGVDICLVCEYRIFCHVLRGEFNKDILEGFRAILIERIEILSGIPPEWN
;
A
#
# COMPACT_ATOMS: atom_id res chain seq x y z
N MET A 1 2.62 3.04 -20.22
CA MET A 1 2.75 1.63 -19.78
C MET A 1 4.18 1.21 -19.46
N LYS A 2 5.18 1.39 -20.36
CA LYS A 2 6.58 0.98 -20.12
C LYS A 2 7.20 1.43 -18.78
N ILE A 3 6.86 2.62 -18.29
CA ILE A 3 7.37 3.14 -17.00
C ILE A 3 6.81 2.33 -15.82
N ILE A 4 5.49 2.11 -15.81
CA ILE A 4 4.80 1.31 -14.80
C ILE A 4 5.41 -0.09 -14.76
N ASP A 5 5.50 -0.76 -15.92
CA ASP A 5 6.05 -2.12 -15.99
C ASP A 5 7.48 -2.18 -15.46
N ARG A 6 8.33 -1.22 -15.85
CA ARG A 6 9.71 -1.13 -15.38
C ARG A 6 9.79 -0.89 -13.87
N CYS A 7 9.05 0.06 -13.32
CA CYS A 7 9.11 0.40 -11.89
C CYS A 7 8.53 -0.72 -11.03
N PHE A 8 7.38 -1.28 -11.38
CA PHE A 8 6.68 -2.28 -10.58
C PHE A 8 7.15 -3.73 -10.83
N SER A 9 8.07 -3.96 -11.78
CA SER A 9 8.74 -5.26 -11.95
C SER A 9 9.80 -5.57 -10.89
N ARG A 10 10.27 -4.56 -10.15
CA ARG A 10 11.33 -4.64 -9.13
C ARG A 10 10.95 -5.48 -7.93
N ARG A 11 11.87 -6.25 -7.33
CA ARG A 11 11.57 -7.31 -6.34
C ARG A 11 11.19 -6.79 -4.95
N THR A 12 11.48 -5.55 -4.59
CA THR A 12 11.12 -5.02 -3.27
C THR A 12 10.39 -3.68 -3.39
N ILE A 13 9.66 -3.30 -2.34
CA ILE A 13 8.99 -2.00 -2.28
C ILE A 13 10.02 -0.87 -2.35
N GLU A 14 11.16 -1.05 -1.70
CA GLU A 14 12.27 -0.11 -1.70
C GLU A 14 12.83 0.10 -3.11
N GLU A 15 13.01 -0.97 -3.89
CA GLU A 15 13.44 -0.86 -5.28
C GLU A 15 12.38 -0.22 -6.19
N ILE A 16 11.09 -0.50 -5.93
CA ILE A 16 9.98 0.13 -6.66
C ILE A 16 10.01 1.65 -6.42
N ILE A 17 10.08 2.09 -5.16
CA ILE A 17 10.13 3.50 -4.79
C ILE A 17 11.36 4.17 -5.38
N SER A 18 12.54 3.56 -5.24
CA SER A 18 13.78 4.10 -5.79
C SER A 18 13.74 4.25 -7.32
N THR A 19 13.15 3.28 -8.03
CA THR A 19 12.99 3.36 -9.49
C THR A 19 12.00 4.47 -9.88
N LEU A 20 10.90 4.63 -9.13
CA LEU A 20 9.95 5.74 -9.35
C LEU A 20 10.61 7.11 -9.11
N GLU A 21 11.43 7.25 -8.06
CA GLU A 21 12.17 8.48 -7.76
C GLU A 21 13.15 8.84 -8.88
N SER A 22 13.88 7.84 -9.43
CA SER A 22 14.75 8.05 -10.60
C SER A 22 13.96 8.54 -11.81
N GLU A 23 12.79 7.95 -12.08
CA GLU A 23 11.94 8.38 -13.21
C GLU A 23 11.38 9.80 -13.03
N ALA A 24 11.05 10.18 -11.79
CA ALA A 24 10.58 11.54 -11.48
C ALA A 24 11.66 12.60 -11.73
N LEU A 25 12.95 12.26 -11.56
CA LEU A 25 14.07 13.17 -11.83
C LEU A 25 14.32 13.33 -13.34
N ASP A 26 14.25 12.22 -14.09
CA ASP A 26 14.51 12.21 -15.53
C ASP A 26 13.36 12.81 -16.35
N LYS A 27 12.13 12.79 -15.82
CA LYS A 27 10.92 13.22 -16.52
C LYS A 27 10.10 14.19 -15.67
N LYS A 28 10.44 15.47 -15.81
CA LYS A 28 9.84 16.60 -15.05
C LYS A 28 8.32 16.79 -15.18
N GLU A 29 7.62 16.08 -16.08
CA GLU A 29 6.21 16.35 -16.42
C GLU A 29 5.22 15.22 -16.05
N GLU A 30 5.64 14.20 -15.29
CA GLU A 30 4.73 13.10 -14.91
C GLU A 30 4.23 13.23 -13.46
N ASP A 31 3.23 14.09 -13.25
CA ASP A 31 2.61 14.38 -11.95
C ASP A 31 2.19 13.12 -11.17
N TRP A 32 1.70 12.10 -11.88
CA TRP A 32 1.24 10.85 -11.27
C TRP A 32 2.36 10.07 -10.58
N ILE A 33 3.62 10.19 -11.02
CA ILE A 33 4.75 9.48 -10.41
C ILE A 33 4.99 10.02 -9.01
N SER A 34 5.05 11.35 -8.87
CA SER A 34 5.22 12.04 -7.59
C SER A 34 4.07 11.72 -6.62
N SER A 35 2.83 11.76 -7.10
CA SER A 35 1.67 11.36 -6.30
C SER A 35 1.72 9.89 -5.87
N THR A 36 2.20 8.99 -6.74
CA THR A 36 2.35 7.56 -6.43
C THR A 36 3.42 7.35 -5.36
N ILE A 37 4.56 8.02 -5.45
CA ILE A 37 5.62 7.96 -4.43
C ILE A 37 5.08 8.42 -3.08
N GLN A 38 4.34 9.53 -3.04
CA GLN A 38 3.73 10.03 -1.80
C GLN A 38 2.72 9.02 -1.22
N LEU A 39 1.87 8.41 -2.06
CA LEU A 39 0.91 7.41 -1.61
C LEU A 39 1.61 6.17 -1.02
N LEU A 40 2.65 5.68 -1.69
CA LEU A 40 3.44 4.54 -1.20
C LEU A 40 4.15 4.89 0.13
N LYS A 41 4.70 6.10 0.28
CA LYS A 41 5.35 6.54 1.52
C LYS A 41 4.37 6.76 2.68
N LYS A 42 3.11 7.10 2.40
CA LYS A 42 2.04 7.25 3.40
C LYS A 42 1.50 5.89 3.90
N ALA A 43 1.60 4.84 3.08
CA ALA A 43 1.11 3.52 3.44
C ALA A 43 2.05 2.78 4.41
N SER A 44 1.50 1.80 5.15
CA SER A 44 2.31 0.96 6.04
C SER A 44 3.37 0.17 5.24
N PRO A 45 4.66 0.26 5.58
CA PRO A 45 5.70 -0.51 4.90
C PRO A 45 5.45 -2.02 4.96
N THR A 46 4.88 -2.50 6.07
CA THR A 46 4.54 -3.91 6.28
C THR A 46 3.41 -4.35 5.34
N SER A 47 2.34 -3.55 5.23
CA SER A 47 1.22 -3.89 4.34
C SER A 47 1.67 -3.91 2.88
N LEU A 48 2.50 -2.95 2.46
CA LEU A 48 3.04 -2.91 1.10
C LEU A 48 3.86 -4.17 0.77
N LYS A 49 4.72 -4.62 1.68
CA LYS A 49 5.55 -5.82 1.50
C LYS A 49 4.69 -7.09 1.41
N ILE A 50 3.68 -7.21 2.27
CA ILE A 50 2.72 -8.32 2.25
C ILE A 50 1.97 -8.34 0.91
N SER A 51 1.39 -7.20 0.50
CA SER A 51 0.64 -7.09 -0.75
C SER A 51 1.50 -7.41 -1.98
N LEU A 52 2.74 -6.91 -2.03
CA LEU A 52 3.67 -7.19 -3.13
C LEU A 52 3.97 -8.69 -3.25
N ARG A 53 4.15 -9.36 -2.10
CA ARG A 53 4.38 -10.80 -2.05
C ARG A 53 3.15 -11.57 -2.54
N LEU A 54 1.96 -11.23 -2.03
CA LEU A 54 0.69 -11.87 -2.42
C LEU A 54 0.43 -11.76 -3.93
N ILE A 55 0.61 -10.58 -4.52
CA ILE A 55 0.42 -10.38 -5.96
C ILE A 55 1.34 -11.29 -6.80
N ARG A 56 2.57 -11.52 -6.32
CA ARG A 56 3.55 -12.33 -7.07
C ARG A 56 3.36 -13.81 -6.90
N GLU A 57 3.14 -14.26 -5.67
CA GLU A 57 2.90 -15.67 -5.39
C GLU A 57 1.55 -16.10 -5.99
N GLY A 58 0.54 -15.22 -5.89
CA GLY A 58 -0.80 -15.45 -6.44
C GLY A 58 -0.85 -15.60 -7.96
N ARG A 59 0.12 -15.05 -8.71
CA ARG A 59 0.22 -15.27 -10.17
C ARG A 59 0.33 -16.75 -10.54
N LEU A 60 0.90 -17.56 -9.65
CA LEU A 60 1.14 -18.99 -9.87
C LEU A 60 0.09 -19.88 -9.20
N GLN A 61 -0.95 -19.29 -8.60
CA GLN A 61 -1.93 -19.99 -7.77
C GLN A 61 -3.36 -19.81 -8.31
N GLY A 62 -4.25 -20.72 -7.91
CA GLY A 62 -5.69 -20.57 -8.12
C GLY A 62 -6.28 -19.53 -7.16
N VAL A 63 -7.40 -18.92 -7.57
CA VAL A 63 -8.11 -17.89 -6.78
C VAL A 63 -8.52 -18.43 -5.40
N ASP A 64 -8.89 -19.71 -5.31
CA ASP A 64 -9.21 -20.40 -4.06
C ASP A 64 -8.04 -20.37 -3.06
N ILE A 65 -6.83 -20.66 -3.53
CA ILE A 65 -5.61 -20.66 -2.71
C ILE A 65 -5.27 -19.23 -2.29
N CYS A 66 -5.38 -18.26 -3.21
CA CYS A 66 -5.14 -16.85 -2.91
C CYS A 66 -6.06 -16.35 -1.79
N LEU A 67 -7.36 -16.62 -1.88
CA LEU A 67 -8.34 -16.19 -0.88
C LEU A 67 -8.09 -16.82 0.49
N VAL A 68 -7.70 -18.10 0.54
CA VAL A 68 -7.33 -18.76 1.81
C VAL A 68 -6.10 -18.10 2.43
N CYS A 69 -5.08 -17.77 1.62
CA CYS A 69 -3.88 -17.10 2.08
C CYS A 69 -4.17 -15.69 2.61
N GLU A 70 -4.91 -14.89 1.83
CA GLU A 70 -5.31 -13.53 2.18
C GLU A 70 -6.13 -13.50 3.48
N TYR A 71 -7.09 -14.42 3.62
CA TYR A 71 -7.90 -14.54 4.83
C TYR A 71 -7.03 -14.82 6.07
N ARG A 72 -6.09 -15.77 5.98
CA ARG A 72 -5.19 -16.10 7.10
C ARG A 72 -4.34 -14.90 7.51
N ILE A 73 -3.74 -14.20 6.54
CA ILE A 73 -2.96 -12.99 6.80
C ILE A 73 -3.82 -11.93 7.47
N PHE A 74 -5.05 -11.72 7.00
CA PHE A 74 -5.97 -10.77 7.62
C PHE A 74 -6.29 -11.12 9.07
N CYS A 75 -6.52 -12.40 9.40
CA CYS A 75 -6.70 -12.83 10.79
C CYS A 75 -5.48 -12.51 11.67
N HIS A 76 -4.27 -12.73 11.15
CA HIS A 76 -3.05 -12.39 11.87
C HIS A 76 -2.89 -10.87 12.10
N VAL A 77 -3.26 -10.06 11.10
CA VAL A 77 -3.31 -8.60 11.22
C VAL A 77 -4.30 -8.17 12.31
N LEU A 78 -5.52 -8.73 12.31
CA LEU A 78 -6.54 -8.39 13.31
C LEU A 78 -6.14 -8.76 14.74
N ARG A 79 -5.38 -9.84 14.92
CA ARG A 79 -4.84 -10.22 16.23
C ARG A 79 -3.66 -9.35 16.68
N GLY A 80 -3.13 -8.50 15.79
CA GLY A 80 -2.00 -7.61 16.09
C GLY A 80 -0.68 -8.36 16.29
N GLU A 81 -0.54 -9.57 15.74
CA GLU A 81 0.57 -10.49 16.03
C GLU A 81 1.93 -10.02 15.46
N PHE A 82 1.92 -9.15 14.43
CA PHE A 82 3.15 -8.76 13.72
C PHE A 82 3.39 -7.25 13.68
N ASN A 83 2.35 -6.45 13.40
CA ASN A 83 2.46 -5.00 13.32
C ASN A 83 1.08 -4.34 13.49
N LYS A 84 0.96 -3.35 14.37
CA LYS A 84 -0.29 -2.61 14.65
C LYS A 84 -0.60 -1.53 13.60
N ASP A 85 0.38 -1.04 12.86
CA ASP A 85 0.26 0.03 11.86
C ASP A 85 -0.78 -0.30 10.78
N ILE A 86 -0.95 -1.58 10.45
CA ILE A 86 -1.96 -2.00 9.46
C ILE A 86 -3.36 -1.80 10.02
N LEU A 87 -3.58 -2.21 11.27
CA LEU A 87 -4.87 -2.06 11.95
C LEU A 87 -5.17 -0.59 12.24
N GLU A 88 -4.19 0.16 12.75
CA GLU A 88 -4.32 1.60 12.99
C GLU A 88 -4.51 2.36 11.68
N GLY A 89 -3.89 1.93 10.58
CA GLY A 89 -4.16 2.46 9.24
C GLY A 89 -5.62 2.30 8.83
N PHE A 90 -6.23 1.13 9.05
CA PHE A 90 -7.67 0.94 8.80
C PHE A 90 -8.55 1.80 9.70
N ARG A 91 -8.21 1.89 10.99
CA ARG A 91 -8.96 2.72 11.95
C ARG A 91 -8.89 4.20 11.58
N ALA A 92 -7.71 4.70 11.22
CA ALA A 92 -7.51 6.08 10.81
C ALA A 92 -8.35 6.43 9.57
N ILE A 93 -8.36 5.56 8.55
CA ILE A 93 -9.20 5.75 7.35
C ILE A 93 -10.68 5.74 7.72
N LEU A 94 -11.12 4.84 8.60
CA LEU A 94 -12.52 4.76 9.01
C LEU A 94 -12.94 6.02 9.80
N ILE A 95 -12.10 6.49 10.72
CA ILE A 95 -12.34 7.71 11.51
C ILE A 95 -12.40 8.93 10.60
N GLU A 96 -11.42 9.12 9.71
CA GLU A 96 -11.40 10.21 8.72
C GLU A 96 -12.69 10.24 7.90
N ARG A 97 -13.19 9.08 7.46
CA ARG A 97 -14.48 8.98 6.75
C ARG A 97 -15.67 9.35 7.62
N ILE A 98 -15.69 8.94 8.89
CA ILE A 98 -16.77 9.29 9.84
C ILE A 98 -16.78 10.79 10.10
N GLU A 99 -15.62 11.43 10.29
CA GLU A 99 -15.48 12.87 10.49
C GLU A 99 -16.00 13.65 9.28
N ILE A 100 -15.59 13.27 8.07
CA ILE A 100 -16.09 13.87 6.81
C ILE A 100 -17.62 13.77 6.71
N LEU A 101 -18.21 12.62 7.06
CA LEU A 101 -19.65 12.39 6.94
C LEU A 101 -20.48 13.03 8.06
N SER A 102 -19.88 13.21 9.23
CA SER A 102 -20.56 13.80 10.40
C SER A 102 -20.54 15.33 10.41
N GLY A 103 -19.69 15.96 9.58
CA GLY A 103 -19.55 17.42 9.53
C GLY A 103 -18.99 18.00 10.84
N ILE A 104 -18.40 17.16 11.70
CA ILE A 104 -17.77 17.58 12.95
C ILE A 104 -16.40 18.16 12.58
N PRO A 105 -16.12 19.46 12.85
CA PRO A 105 -14.80 20.01 12.60
C PRO A 105 -13.77 19.37 13.55
N PRO A 106 -12.53 19.11 13.08
CA PRO A 106 -11.50 18.51 13.93
C PRO A 106 -11.19 19.43 15.11
N GLU A 107 -11.30 18.91 16.33
CA GLU A 107 -10.90 19.60 17.55
C GLU A 107 -9.37 19.69 17.60
N TRP A 108 -8.82 20.83 17.14
CA TRP A 108 -7.44 21.19 17.45
C TRP A 108 -7.38 21.72 18.88
N ASN A 109 -6.88 20.90 19.81
CA ASN A 109 -6.32 21.36 21.08
C ASN A 109 -4.81 21.47 20.97
#